data_AF-A0A1D6HVA1-F1
#
_entry.id   AF-A0A1D6HVA1-F1
#
_cell.length_a   1.000
_cell.length_b   1.000
_cell.length_c   1.000
_cell.angle_alpha   90.00
_cell.angle_beta   90.00
_cell.angle_gamma   90.00
#
_symmetry.space_group_name_H-M   'P 1'
#
loop_
_entity.id
_entity.type
_entity.pdbx_description
1 polymer ?
#
loop_
_entity_poly.entity_id
_entity_poly.type
_entity_poly.pdbx_seq_one_letter_code
_entity_poly.pdbx_strand_id
1 'polypeptide(L)'
;MQPLSRGMATESEGSDLEDNISNTCLEIANGTEANAKKSDKQLKKEARKQRELEISAMEERALQEDIPQTPDDFEKLVRSSPNSSFIWIKYMATLLDLADVEKARAVAERALKTIIPREEEEKLNVWVAYFNLENEYGSPREDAVKKVFQRALQYCDPKKLHLALLAMYERTEQYELADELLDRMTKRFKTSCKIWLCRIQFALKQGKDVEYIKAIVNRALLSLPHRKRIKFLSQTAILEFKCGVPEEGRSRFELILREYPKRTDLWSVYLDQEIRLGDVEVIRALFERVTCLTLPPKKMQFLFKKYLNFEKSLGKDNERIQLVQQKAIEYVQSSLPSQDNS
;
A
#
# COMPACT_ATOMS: atom_id res chain seq x y z
N MET A 1 6.45 -21.86 -31.90
CA MET A 1 5.85 -22.57 -30.75
C MET A 1 6.64 -22.17 -29.51
N GLN A 2 6.13 -21.21 -28.74
CA GLN A 2 6.72 -20.72 -27.49
C GLN A 2 5.87 -21.21 -26.32
N PRO A 3 6.45 -21.55 -25.16
CA PRO A 3 5.71 -22.13 -24.05
C PRO A 3 4.91 -21.05 -23.30
N LEU A 4 3.63 -21.35 -23.07
CA LEU A 4 2.56 -20.51 -22.50
C LEU A 4 2.53 -20.46 -20.95
N SER A 5 3.62 -20.82 -20.26
CA SER A 5 3.59 -21.06 -18.80
C SER A 5 4.04 -19.86 -17.94
N ARG A 6 3.60 -18.63 -18.25
CA ARG A 6 4.00 -17.44 -17.45
C ARG A 6 2.86 -16.58 -16.89
N GLY A 7 1.60 -17.03 -16.98
CA GLY A 7 0.44 -16.22 -16.56
C GLY A 7 -0.18 -16.55 -15.19
N MET A 8 0.08 -17.75 -14.63
CA MET A 8 -0.65 -18.28 -13.46
C MET A 8 0.21 -18.63 -12.25
N ALA A 9 1.48 -18.21 -12.24
CA ALA A 9 2.26 -18.17 -11.01
C ALA A 9 1.80 -16.97 -10.19
N THR A 10 0.98 -17.22 -9.18
CA THR A 10 0.65 -16.28 -8.11
C THR A 10 1.91 -16.01 -7.28
N GLU A 11 2.82 -15.19 -7.81
CA GLU A 11 3.49 -14.22 -6.96
C GLU A 11 2.41 -13.21 -6.57
N SER A 12 1.93 -13.35 -5.34
CA SER A 12 1.13 -12.33 -4.67
C SER A 12 2.00 -11.10 -4.36
N GLU A 13 2.62 -10.50 -5.37
CA GLU A 13 3.26 -9.17 -5.28
C GLU A 13 2.22 -8.02 -5.39
N GLY A 14 0.93 -8.35 -5.29
CA GLY A 14 -0.16 -7.38 -5.16
C GLY A 14 -0.46 -6.94 -3.72
N SER A 15 0.40 -7.24 -2.74
CA SER A 15 0.20 -6.90 -1.31
C SER A 15 1.12 -5.77 -0.82
N ASP A 16 2.18 -5.41 -1.52
CA ASP A 16 3.20 -4.50 -0.95
C ASP A 16 2.75 -3.04 -0.89
N LEU A 17 1.71 -2.67 -1.65
CA LEU A 17 1.09 -1.35 -1.54
C LEU A 17 0.19 -1.22 -0.28
N GLU A 18 -0.30 -2.34 0.27
CA GLU A 18 -1.13 -2.31 1.49
C GLU A 18 -0.31 -1.94 2.73
N ASP A 19 0.92 -2.46 2.81
CA ASP A 19 1.79 -2.29 3.97
C ASP A 19 2.74 -1.10 3.80
N ASN A 20 3.23 -0.76 2.61
CA ASN A 20 4.11 0.42 2.44
C ASN A 20 3.41 1.76 2.76
N ILE A 21 2.15 1.92 2.38
CA ILE A 21 1.39 3.17 2.62
C ILE A 21 0.91 3.26 4.09
N SER A 22 0.74 2.11 4.75
CA SER A 22 0.32 2.03 6.15
C SER A 22 1.51 2.15 7.12
N ASN A 23 2.63 1.49 6.82
CA ASN A 23 3.79 1.38 7.72
C ASN A 23 4.67 2.62 7.72
N THR A 24 4.76 3.36 6.61
CA THR A 24 5.57 4.60 6.54
C THR A 24 5.01 5.76 7.41
N CYS A 25 3.86 5.60 8.06
CA CYS A 25 3.17 6.70 8.77
C CYS A 25 2.63 6.37 10.16
N LEU A 26 3.00 5.23 10.78
CA LEU A 26 2.47 4.84 12.09
C LEU A 26 3.45 4.93 13.25
N GLU A 27 4.73 5.18 13.00
CA GLU A 27 5.66 5.52 14.07
C GLU A 27 5.72 7.04 14.23
N ILE A 28 4.97 7.57 15.21
CA ILE A 28 5.49 8.43 16.30
C ILE A 28 4.35 9.20 16.99
N ALA A 29 4.18 8.86 18.27
CA ALA A 29 3.71 9.67 19.42
C ALA A 29 2.25 10.15 19.52
N ASN A 30 1.40 9.34 20.18
CA ASN A 30 0.57 9.79 21.32
C ASN A 30 0.17 8.60 22.23
N GLY A 31 0.03 8.87 23.52
CA GLY A 31 0.12 7.94 24.67
C GLY A 31 -0.77 6.68 24.70
N THR A 32 -0.05 5.56 24.84
CA THR A 32 -0.20 4.42 25.75
C THR A 32 -1.42 3.47 25.69
N GLU A 33 -2.69 3.86 25.80
CA GLU A 33 -3.77 2.84 25.90
C GLU A 33 -4.41 2.49 24.55
N ALA A 34 -4.75 3.50 23.74
CA ALA A 34 -5.29 3.27 22.41
C ALA A 34 -4.23 2.71 21.45
N ASN A 35 -2.96 3.07 21.66
CA ASN A 35 -1.83 2.58 20.87
C ASN A 35 -1.46 1.14 21.23
N ALA A 36 -1.54 0.74 22.50
CA ALA A 36 -1.30 -0.65 22.92
C ALA A 36 -2.36 -1.60 22.36
N LYS A 37 -3.66 -1.23 22.42
CA LYS A 37 -4.75 -2.05 21.83
C LYS A 37 -4.67 -2.15 20.31
N LYS A 38 -4.21 -1.08 19.64
CA LYS A 38 -4.07 -1.03 18.18
C LYS A 38 -2.82 -1.79 17.71
N SER A 39 -1.73 -1.69 18.46
CA SER A 39 -0.50 -2.49 18.30
C SER A 39 -0.76 -3.97 18.56
N ASP A 40 -1.46 -4.35 19.62
CA ASP A 40 -1.82 -5.76 19.90
C ASP A 40 -2.74 -6.34 18.81
N LYS A 41 -3.69 -5.56 18.29
CA LYS A 41 -4.52 -5.99 17.16
C LYS A 41 -3.72 -6.12 15.86
N GLN A 42 -2.73 -5.24 15.63
CA GLN A 42 -1.82 -5.35 14.49
C GLN A 42 -0.91 -6.57 14.62
N LEU A 43 -0.30 -6.78 15.78
CA LEU A 43 0.54 -7.95 16.08
C LEU A 43 -0.24 -9.26 15.96
N LYS A 44 -1.50 -9.31 16.41
CA LYS A 44 -2.37 -10.50 16.19
C LYS A 44 -2.71 -10.71 14.72
N LYS A 45 -2.89 -9.64 13.95
CA LYS A 45 -3.15 -9.72 12.50
C LYS A 45 -1.89 -10.14 11.75
N GLU A 46 -0.73 -9.59 12.10
CA GLU A 46 0.58 -9.98 11.57
C GLU A 46 0.95 -11.41 11.96
N ALA A 47 0.68 -11.83 13.19
CA ALA A 47 0.85 -13.22 13.60
C ALA A 47 -0.11 -14.16 12.85
N ARG A 48 -1.35 -13.74 12.56
CA ARG A 48 -2.25 -14.51 11.69
C ARG A 48 -1.73 -14.59 10.26
N LYS A 49 -1.28 -13.47 9.69
CA LYS A 49 -0.70 -13.40 8.34
C LYS A 49 0.60 -14.20 8.24
N GLN A 50 1.45 -14.16 9.26
CA GLN A 50 2.67 -14.95 9.37
C GLN A 50 2.35 -16.43 9.51
N ARG A 51 1.36 -16.81 10.33
CA ARG A 51 0.89 -18.19 10.37
C ARG A 51 0.29 -18.64 9.06
N GLU A 52 -0.46 -17.80 8.36
CA GLU A 52 -1.00 -18.11 7.03
C GLU A 52 0.11 -18.24 5.98
N LEU A 53 1.13 -17.38 6.02
CA LEU A 53 2.33 -17.48 5.18
C LEU A 53 3.18 -18.70 5.53
N GLU A 54 3.31 -19.04 6.81
CA GLU A 54 3.99 -20.25 7.26
C GLU A 54 3.21 -21.50 6.85
N ILE A 55 1.88 -21.48 6.96
CA ILE A 55 0.99 -22.55 6.47
C ILE A 55 1.12 -22.64 4.96
N SER A 56 1.05 -21.53 4.23
CA SER A 56 1.22 -21.50 2.77
C SER A 56 2.61 -21.97 2.34
N ALA A 57 3.67 -21.60 3.06
CA ALA A 57 5.03 -22.04 2.79
C ALA A 57 5.30 -23.49 3.23
N MET A 58 4.57 -23.99 4.23
CA MET A 58 4.57 -25.40 4.61
C MET A 58 3.76 -26.23 3.60
N GLU A 59 2.64 -25.70 3.12
CA GLU A 59 1.85 -26.28 2.02
C GLU A 59 2.69 -26.29 0.75
N GLU A 60 3.38 -25.21 0.40
CA GLU A 60 4.28 -25.13 -0.74
C GLU A 60 5.48 -26.07 -0.61
N ARG A 61 6.07 -26.21 0.59
CA ARG A 61 7.11 -27.21 0.86
C ARG A 61 6.60 -28.65 0.80
N ALA A 62 5.41 -28.91 1.34
CA ALA A 62 4.76 -30.21 1.21
C ALA A 62 4.43 -30.56 -0.26
N LEU A 63 4.15 -29.54 -1.08
CA LEU A 63 4.01 -29.69 -2.53
C LEU A 63 5.36 -29.87 -3.23
N GLN A 64 6.48 -29.36 -2.71
CA GLN A 64 7.81 -29.59 -3.31
C GLN A 64 8.33 -31.01 -3.11
N GLU A 65 7.95 -31.69 -2.02
CA GLU A 65 8.33 -33.09 -1.79
C GLU A 65 7.55 -34.06 -2.70
N ASP A 66 6.33 -33.70 -3.14
CA ASP A 66 5.52 -34.50 -4.07
C ASP A 66 4.51 -33.58 -4.80
N ILE A 67 4.91 -32.95 -5.92
CA ILE A 67 4.07 -31.96 -6.61
C ILE A 67 2.84 -32.68 -7.19
N PRO A 68 1.61 -32.40 -6.72
CA PRO A 68 0.40 -32.98 -7.27
C PRO A 68 0.28 -32.55 -8.74
N GLN A 69 0.46 -33.50 -9.64
CA GLN A 69 0.28 -33.28 -11.09
C GLN A 69 -1.11 -33.75 -11.54
N THR A 70 -1.76 -34.62 -10.77
CA THR A 70 -3.04 -35.22 -11.15
C THR A 70 -4.21 -34.61 -10.39
N PRO A 71 -5.41 -34.53 -11.01
CA PRO A 71 -6.63 -34.13 -10.31
C PRO A 71 -6.89 -34.94 -9.03
N ASP A 72 -6.56 -36.23 -9.02
CA ASP A 72 -6.79 -37.11 -7.87
C ASP A 72 -5.92 -36.75 -6.65
N ASP A 73 -4.72 -36.23 -6.87
CA ASP A 73 -3.84 -35.79 -5.79
C ASP A 73 -4.35 -34.48 -5.17
N PHE A 74 -4.90 -33.57 -5.99
CA PHE A 74 -5.59 -32.39 -5.48
C PHE A 74 -6.87 -32.75 -4.71
N GLU A 75 -7.62 -33.79 -5.12
CA GLU A 75 -8.78 -34.26 -4.36
C GLU A 75 -8.41 -34.77 -2.96
N LYS A 76 -7.24 -35.41 -2.79
CA LYS A 76 -6.73 -35.81 -1.47
C LYS A 76 -6.39 -34.59 -0.62
N LEU A 77 -5.68 -33.60 -1.19
CA LEU A 77 -5.27 -32.39 -0.48
C LEU A 77 -6.45 -31.51 -0.06
N VAL A 78 -7.45 -31.38 -0.92
CA VAL A 78 -8.68 -30.65 -0.60
C VAL A 78 -9.45 -31.32 0.54
N ARG A 79 -9.39 -32.66 0.67
CA ARG A 79 -10.01 -33.38 1.79
C ARG A 79 -9.25 -33.18 3.10
N SER A 80 -7.91 -33.12 3.06
CA SER A 80 -7.11 -32.87 4.26
C SER A 80 -7.19 -31.41 4.71
N SER A 81 -7.20 -30.47 3.76
CA SER A 81 -7.13 -29.02 4.01
C SER A 81 -8.23 -28.26 3.25
N PRO A 82 -9.52 -28.46 3.61
CA PRO A 82 -10.65 -27.93 2.83
C PRO A 82 -10.78 -26.41 2.85
N ASN A 83 -10.14 -25.73 3.82
CA ASN A 83 -10.21 -24.28 3.97
C ASN A 83 -9.06 -23.52 3.30
N SER A 84 -8.03 -24.20 2.79
CA SER A 84 -6.88 -23.53 2.16
C SER A 84 -7.23 -23.09 0.74
N SER A 85 -7.38 -21.78 0.54
CA SER A 85 -7.60 -21.19 -0.78
C SER A 85 -6.42 -21.45 -1.71
N PHE A 86 -5.20 -21.55 -1.17
CA PHE A 86 -4.00 -21.85 -1.93
C PHE A 86 -4.11 -23.19 -2.68
N ILE A 87 -4.52 -24.27 -2.00
CA ILE A 87 -4.71 -25.59 -2.61
C ILE A 87 -5.79 -25.54 -3.70
N TRP A 88 -6.92 -24.88 -3.41
CA TRP A 88 -8.01 -24.72 -4.37
C TRP A 88 -7.59 -23.94 -5.62
N ILE A 89 -6.87 -22.84 -5.45
CA ILE A 89 -6.39 -21.99 -6.55
C ILE A 89 -5.34 -22.74 -7.38
N LYS A 90 -4.43 -23.47 -6.73
CA LYS A 90 -3.45 -24.30 -7.44
C LYS A 90 -4.14 -25.39 -8.25
N TYR A 91 -5.16 -26.04 -7.70
CA TYR A 91 -5.95 -27.02 -8.43
C TYR A 91 -6.64 -26.39 -9.65
N MET A 92 -7.27 -25.22 -9.49
CA MET A 92 -7.84 -24.48 -10.63
C MET A 92 -6.78 -24.17 -11.70
N ALA A 93 -5.60 -23.68 -11.30
CA ALA A 93 -4.52 -23.36 -12.22
C ALA A 93 -4.05 -24.59 -13.03
N THR A 94 -3.86 -25.75 -12.38
CA THR A 94 -3.47 -26.97 -13.10
C THR A 94 -4.52 -27.43 -14.12
N LEU A 95 -5.81 -27.26 -13.83
CA LEU A 95 -6.88 -27.56 -14.78
C LEU A 95 -6.86 -26.58 -15.96
N LEU A 96 -6.48 -25.33 -15.74
CA LEU A 96 -6.33 -24.33 -16.80
C LEU A 96 -5.10 -24.60 -17.67
N ASP A 97 -4.00 -25.09 -17.09
CA ASP A 97 -2.84 -25.58 -17.86
C ASP A 97 -3.21 -26.76 -18.78
N LEU A 98 -4.21 -27.57 -18.38
CA LEU A 98 -4.79 -28.64 -19.19
C LEU A 98 -5.91 -28.16 -20.15
N ALA A 99 -6.16 -26.85 -20.22
CA ALA A 99 -7.24 -26.22 -20.99
C ALA A 99 -8.68 -26.63 -20.58
N ASP A 100 -8.85 -27.25 -19.41
CA ASP A 100 -10.14 -27.69 -18.85
C ASP A 100 -10.83 -26.56 -18.05
N VAL A 101 -11.19 -25.47 -18.73
CA VAL A 101 -11.76 -24.26 -18.09
C VAL A 101 -13.06 -24.56 -17.34
N GLU A 102 -13.92 -25.42 -17.87
CA GLU A 102 -15.21 -25.76 -17.26
C GLU A 102 -15.04 -26.50 -15.93
N LYS A 103 -14.06 -27.40 -15.85
CA LYS A 103 -13.72 -28.08 -14.59
C LYS A 103 -13.12 -27.10 -13.60
N ALA A 104 -12.26 -26.17 -14.05
CA ALA A 104 -11.71 -25.13 -13.19
C ALA A 104 -12.82 -24.25 -12.57
N ARG A 105 -13.87 -23.89 -13.35
CA ARG A 105 -15.07 -23.21 -12.81
C ARG A 105 -15.80 -24.06 -11.77
N ALA A 106 -16.00 -25.36 -12.05
CA ALA A 106 -16.64 -26.27 -11.10
C ALA A 106 -15.85 -26.41 -9.79
N VAL A 107 -14.51 -26.42 -9.87
CA VAL A 107 -13.62 -26.41 -8.70
C VAL A 107 -13.76 -25.12 -7.91
N ALA A 108 -13.80 -23.95 -8.57
CA ALA A 108 -14.03 -22.67 -7.91
C ALA A 108 -15.37 -22.64 -7.16
N GLU A 109 -16.45 -23.10 -7.79
CA GLU A 109 -17.77 -23.21 -7.16
C GLU A 109 -17.77 -24.16 -5.97
N ARG A 110 -17.02 -25.26 -6.06
CA ARG A 110 -16.87 -26.22 -4.96
C ARG A 110 -16.10 -25.61 -3.80
N ALA A 111 -14.98 -24.94 -4.07
CA ALA A 111 -14.20 -24.22 -3.07
C ALA A 111 -15.05 -23.22 -2.28
N LEU A 112 -15.86 -22.41 -2.96
CA LEU A 112 -16.75 -21.41 -2.33
C LEU A 112 -17.82 -22.04 -1.41
N LYS A 113 -18.26 -23.26 -1.72
CA LYS A 113 -19.21 -24.03 -0.89
C LYS A 113 -18.50 -24.73 0.27
N THR A 114 -17.28 -25.22 0.06
CA THR A 114 -16.54 -26.01 1.05
C THR A 114 -15.87 -25.14 2.11
N ILE A 115 -15.28 -24.01 1.73
CA ILE A 115 -14.59 -23.11 2.66
C ILE A 115 -15.61 -22.54 3.66
N ILE A 116 -15.27 -22.59 4.95
CA ILE A 116 -16.14 -22.13 6.02
C ILE A 116 -16.32 -20.60 5.93
N PRO A 117 -17.53 -20.03 6.09
CA PRO A 117 -17.78 -18.59 6.00
C PRO A 117 -16.92 -17.71 6.93
N ARG A 118 -16.40 -18.27 8.03
CA ARG A 118 -15.51 -17.57 8.97
C ARG A 118 -14.16 -17.23 8.35
N GLU A 119 -13.70 -18.00 7.38
CA GLU A 119 -12.47 -17.74 6.65
C GLU A 119 -12.74 -16.79 5.47
N GLU A 120 -13.02 -15.53 5.81
CA GLU A 120 -13.35 -14.48 4.83
C GLU A 120 -12.21 -14.21 3.84
N GLU A 121 -10.95 -14.33 4.29
CA GLU A 121 -9.76 -14.08 3.48
C GLU A 121 -9.56 -15.22 2.46
N GLU A 122 -9.68 -16.47 2.88
CA GLU A 122 -9.65 -17.64 2.00
C GLU A 122 -10.75 -17.57 0.92
N LYS A 123 -11.98 -17.19 1.32
CA LYS A 123 -13.07 -17.00 0.35
C LYS A 123 -12.80 -15.87 -0.63
N LEU A 124 -12.25 -14.75 -0.15
CA LEU A 124 -11.89 -13.64 -1.01
C LEU A 124 -10.87 -14.08 -2.05
N ASN A 125 -9.83 -14.82 -1.66
CA ASN A 125 -8.81 -15.32 -2.57
C ASN A 125 -9.42 -16.20 -3.68
N VAL A 126 -10.33 -17.11 -3.33
CA VAL A 126 -11.05 -17.93 -4.32
C VAL A 126 -11.90 -17.07 -5.25
N TRP A 127 -12.63 -16.07 -4.75
CA TRP A 127 -13.38 -15.15 -5.61
C TRP A 127 -12.48 -14.39 -6.57
N VAL A 128 -11.31 -13.94 -6.11
CA VAL A 128 -10.31 -13.26 -6.95
C VAL A 128 -9.80 -14.17 -8.05
N ALA A 129 -9.44 -15.41 -7.72
CA ALA A 129 -9.06 -16.41 -8.70
C ALA A 129 -10.19 -16.69 -9.71
N TYR A 130 -11.45 -16.73 -9.24
CA TYR A 130 -12.58 -17.02 -10.10
C TYR A 130 -12.87 -15.90 -11.11
N PHE A 131 -12.92 -14.63 -10.70
CA PHE A 131 -13.10 -13.57 -11.70
C PHE A 131 -11.84 -13.32 -12.55
N ASN A 132 -10.64 -13.70 -12.09
CA ASN A 132 -9.44 -13.74 -12.94
C ASN A 132 -9.62 -14.77 -14.06
N LEU A 133 -10.10 -15.97 -13.71
CA LEU A 133 -10.45 -17.03 -14.68
C LEU A 133 -11.50 -16.51 -15.69
N GLU A 134 -12.57 -15.87 -15.23
CA GLU A 134 -13.58 -15.32 -16.14
C GLU A 134 -13.07 -14.14 -16.98
N ASN A 135 -12.11 -13.36 -16.46
CA ASN A 135 -11.49 -12.30 -17.24
C ASN A 135 -10.65 -12.88 -18.39
N GLU A 136 -10.03 -14.04 -18.20
CA GLU A 136 -9.19 -14.64 -19.23
C GLU A 136 -10.01 -15.47 -20.22
N TYR A 137 -10.94 -16.31 -19.72
CA TYR A 137 -11.64 -17.34 -20.50
C TYR A 137 -13.17 -17.14 -20.60
N GLY A 138 -13.72 -16.09 -20.00
CA GLY A 138 -15.16 -15.79 -20.06
C GLY A 138 -15.59 -15.19 -21.40
N SER A 139 -16.84 -15.44 -21.80
CA SER A 139 -17.43 -14.91 -23.03
C SER A 139 -18.91 -14.50 -22.85
N PRO A 140 -19.29 -13.23 -23.09
CA PRO A 140 -18.41 -12.06 -23.19
C PRO A 140 -17.65 -11.85 -21.87
N ARG A 141 -16.35 -11.55 -21.98
CA ARG A 141 -15.42 -11.39 -20.85
C ARG A 141 -15.98 -10.49 -19.75
N GLU A 142 -16.41 -9.28 -20.11
CA GLU A 142 -16.90 -8.30 -19.15
C GLU A 142 -18.13 -8.78 -18.40
N ASP A 143 -19.07 -9.44 -19.09
CA ASP A 143 -20.30 -9.92 -18.50
C ASP A 143 -20.04 -11.09 -17.54
N ALA A 144 -19.11 -11.96 -17.89
CA ALA A 144 -18.67 -13.06 -17.02
C ALA A 144 -18.06 -12.51 -15.72
N VAL A 145 -17.12 -11.56 -15.83
CA VAL A 145 -16.51 -10.88 -14.67
C VAL A 145 -17.57 -10.14 -13.84
N LYS A 146 -18.46 -9.37 -14.49
CA LYS A 146 -19.54 -8.62 -13.82
C LYS A 146 -20.47 -9.56 -13.03
N LYS A 147 -20.85 -10.72 -13.59
CA LYS A 147 -21.71 -11.72 -12.91
C LYS A 147 -21.03 -12.29 -11.67
N VAL A 148 -19.78 -12.75 -11.79
CA VAL A 148 -19.02 -13.30 -10.65
C VAL A 148 -18.80 -12.24 -9.59
N PHE A 149 -18.43 -11.01 -9.97
CA PHE A 149 -18.24 -9.90 -9.06
C PHE A 149 -19.51 -9.52 -8.30
N GLN A 150 -20.67 -9.44 -8.99
CA GLN A 150 -21.95 -9.17 -8.34
C GLN A 150 -22.34 -10.23 -7.32
N ARG A 151 -22.04 -11.50 -7.61
CA ARG A 151 -22.25 -12.59 -6.66
C ARG A 151 -21.32 -12.50 -5.46
N ALA A 152 -20.02 -12.24 -5.70
CA ALA A 152 -19.03 -12.08 -4.65
C ALA A 152 -19.35 -10.93 -3.67
N LEU A 153 -19.98 -9.85 -4.15
CA LEU A 153 -20.44 -8.74 -3.31
C LEU A 153 -21.46 -9.13 -2.22
N GLN A 154 -22.12 -10.27 -2.35
CA GLN A 154 -23.07 -10.77 -1.34
C GLN A 154 -22.37 -11.45 -0.16
N TYR A 155 -21.11 -11.88 -0.34
CA TYR A 155 -20.38 -12.69 0.65
C TYR A 155 -19.13 -11.99 1.19
N CYS A 156 -18.55 -11.04 0.45
CA CYS A 156 -17.28 -10.41 0.79
C CYS A 156 -17.45 -8.92 1.12
N ASP A 157 -16.48 -8.35 1.86
CA ASP A 157 -16.41 -6.91 2.06
C ASP A 157 -16.35 -6.18 0.70
N PRO A 158 -17.31 -5.28 0.41
CA PRO A 158 -17.38 -4.63 -0.88
C PRO A 158 -16.11 -3.88 -1.23
N LYS A 159 -15.47 -3.20 -0.26
CA LYS A 159 -14.30 -2.37 -0.55
C LYS A 159 -13.08 -3.22 -0.91
N LYS A 160 -12.80 -4.31 -0.17
CA LYS A 160 -11.72 -5.26 -0.50
C LYS A 160 -11.93 -5.86 -1.89
N LEU A 161 -13.15 -6.28 -2.21
CA LEU A 161 -13.45 -6.90 -3.50
C LEU A 161 -13.28 -5.91 -4.68
N HIS A 162 -13.72 -4.65 -4.54
CA HIS A 162 -13.50 -3.65 -5.60
C HIS A 162 -12.01 -3.34 -5.80
N LEU A 163 -11.21 -3.32 -4.72
CA LEU A 163 -9.76 -3.14 -4.84
C LEU A 163 -9.09 -4.32 -5.54
N ALA A 164 -9.54 -5.55 -5.27
CA ALA A 164 -9.04 -6.74 -5.94
C ALA A 164 -9.39 -6.75 -7.43
N LEU A 165 -10.62 -6.35 -7.79
CA LEU A 165 -11.03 -6.19 -9.19
C LEU A 165 -10.22 -5.09 -9.90
N LEU A 166 -9.95 -3.97 -9.22
CA LEU A 166 -9.09 -2.90 -9.76
C LEU A 166 -7.67 -3.41 -10.05
N ALA A 167 -7.06 -4.13 -9.10
CA ALA A 167 -5.72 -4.69 -9.27
C ALA A 167 -5.66 -5.67 -10.45
N MET A 168 -6.72 -6.46 -10.67
CA MET A 168 -6.84 -7.32 -11.84
C MET A 168 -6.86 -6.51 -13.14
N TYR A 169 -7.68 -5.46 -13.24
CA TYR A 169 -7.73 -4.62 -14.42
C TYR A 169 -6.41 -3.88 -14.69
N GLU A 170 -5.71 -3.41 -13.65
CA GLU A 170 -4.38 -2.82 -13.79
C GLU A 170 -3.35 -3.82 -14.33
N ARG A 171 -3.34 -5.05 -13.80
CA ARG A 171 -2.40 -6.11 -14.23
C ARG A 171 -2.67 -6.62 -15.65
N THR A 172 -3.93 -6.60 -16.08
CA THR A 172 -4.34 -7.03 -17.42
C THR A 172 -4.43 -5.88 -18.41
N GLU A 173 -3.93 -4.69 -18.04
CA GLU A 173 -3.88 -3.48 -18.86
C GLU A 173 -5.25 -3.01 -19.39
N GLN A 174 -6.33 -3.38 -18.71
CA GLN A 174 -7.70 -2.97 -19.05
C GLN A 174 -8.01 -1.60 -18.43
N TYR A 175 -7.27 -0.57 -18.87
CA TYR A 175 -7.27 0.75 -18.23
C TYR A 175 -8.61 1.49 -18.29
N GLU A 176 -9.40 1.31 -19.36
CA GLU A 176 -10.73 1.94 -19.49
C GLU A 176 -11.69 1.40 -18.40
N LEU A 177 -11.73 0.07 -18.24
CA LEU A 177 -12.54 -0.57 -17.20
C LEU A 177 -12.06 -0.22 -15.79
N ALA A 178 -10.74 -0.11 -15.59
CA ALA A 178 -10.16 0.36 -14.34
C ALA A 178 -10.56 1.82 -14.02
N ASP A 179 -10.55 2.71 -15.01
CA ASP A 179 -10.91 4.11 -14.86
C ASP A 179 -12.38 4.27 -14.43
N GLU A 180 -13.28 3.56 -15.12
CA GLU A 180 -14.71 3.53 -14.78
C GLU A 180 -14.96 2.95 -13.39
N LEU A 181 -14.26 1.86 -13.05
CA LEU A 181 -14.39 1.23 -11.73
C LEU A 181 -13.98 2.21 -10.63
N LEU A 182 -12.86 2.90 -10.81
CA LEU A 182 -12.38 3.93 -9.89
C LEU A 182 -13.39 5.09 -9.75
N ASP A 183 -14.03 5.52 -10.83
CA ASP A 183 -15.09 6.53 -10.79
C ASP A 183 -16.31 6.08 -9.99
N ARG A 184 -16.72 4.82 -10.14
CA ARG A 184 -17.78 4.22 -9.30
C ARG A 184 -17.34 4.11 -7.83
N MET A 185 -16.09 3.72 -7.59
CA MET A 185 -15.53 3.55 -6.24
C MET A 185 -15.42 4.89 -5.50
N THR A 186 -14.99 5.98 -6.16
CA THR A 186 -14.90 7.31 -5.52
C THR A 186 -16.28 7.85 -5.12
N LYS A 187 -17.34 7.50 -5.85
CA LYS A 187 -18.73 7.83 -5.49
C LYS A 187 -19.22 6.98 -4.32
N ARG A 188 -19.04 5.65 -4.38
CA ARG A 188 -19.52 4.70 -3.36
C ARG A 188 -18.76 4.81 -2.03
N PHE A 189 -17.45 4.99 -2.08
CA PHE A 189 -16.55 5.03 -0.93
C PHE A 189 -15.94 6.42 -0.71
N LYS A 190 -16.73 7.48 -0.93
CA LYS A 190 -16.29 8.89 -0.92
C LYS A 190 -15.53 9.36 0.33
N THR A 191 -15.73 8.72 1.48
CA THR A 191 -15.03 9.07 2.74
C THR A 191 -13.74 8.25 2.98
N SER A 192 -13.37 7.39 2.02
CA SER A 192 -12.20 6.52 2.09
C SER A 192 -11.00 7.14 1.42
N CYS A 193 -10.04 7.61 2.23
CA CYS A 193 -8.75 8.14 1.77
C CYS A 193 -8.01 7.16 0.83
N LYS A 194 -8.01 5.85 1.14
CA LYS A 194 -7.38 4.81 0.29
C LYS A 194 -7.90 4.84 -1.16
N ILE A 195 -9.21 5.04 -1.36
CA ILE A 195 -9.80 5.00 -2.71
C ILE A 195 -9.41 6.24 -3.52
N TRP A 196 -9.41 7.41 -2.88
CA TRP A 196 -8.92 8.63 -3.53
C TRP A 196 -7.44 8.56 -3.88
N LEU A 197 -6.61 7.97 -3.00
CA LEU A 197 -5.20 7.75 -3.30
C LEU A 197 -5.00 6.77 -4.46
N CYS A 198 -5.81 5.70 -4.55
CA CYS A 198 -5.77 4.80 -5.71
C CYS A 198 -6.13 5.54 -7.00
N ARG A 199 -7.18 6.39 -6.99
CA ARG A 199 -7.57 7.21 -8.16
C ARG A 199 -6.43 8.12 -8.61
N ILE A 200 -5.76 8.79 -7.66
CA ILE A 200 -4.64 9.69 -7.95
C ILE A 200 -3.45 8.89 -8.49
N GLN A 201 -3.07 7.80 -7.84
CA GLN A 201 -1.96 6.95 -8.28
C GLN A 201 -2.19 6.41 -9.69
N PHE A 202 -3.41 5.95 -9.99
CA PHE A 202 -3.80 5.49 -11.32
C PHE A 202 -3.69 6.62 -12.35
N ALA A 203 -4.25 7.79 -12.05
CA ALA A 203 -4.17 8.94 -12.95
C ALA A 203 -2.73 9.41 -13.23
N LEU A 204 -1.86 9.41 -12.20
CA LEU A 204 -0.44 9.72 -12.35
C LEU A 204 0.28 8.69 -13.23
N LYS A 205 0.03 7.39 -13.02
CA LYS A 205 0.61 6.32 -13.86
C LYS A 205 0.18 6.43 -15.32
N GLN A 206 -1.06 6.87 -15.57
CA GLN A 206 -1.57 7.11 -16.92
C GLN A 206 -1.06 8.43 -17.54
N GLY A 207 -0.18 9.17 -16.86
CA GLY A 207 0.38 10.43 -17.36
C GLY A 207 -0.66 11.54 -17.50
N LYS A 208 -1.71 11.54 -16.68
CA LYS A 208 -2.69 12.63 -16.67
C LYS A 208 -2.02 13.93 -16.22
N ASP A 209 -2.53 15.03 -16.73
CA ASP A 209 -2.01 16.37 -16.46
C ASP A 209 -2.27 16.81 -15.01
N VAL A 210 -1.45 17.77 -14.57
CA VAL A 210 -1.48 18.29 -13.20
C VAL A 210 -2.86 18.86 -12.83
N GLU A 211 -3.56 19.48 -13.78
CA GLU A 211 -4.87 20.07 -13.52
C GLU A 211 -5.93 19.00 -13.25
N TYR A 212 -5.90 17.90 -14.00
CA TYR A 212 -6.76 16.74 -13.74
C TYR A 212 -6.52 16.15 -12.34
N ILE A 213 -5.26 16.01 -11.92
CA ILE A 213 -4.92 15.54 -10.57
C ILE A 213 -5.43 16.54 -9.51
N LYS A 214 -5.24 17.84 -9.72
CA LYS A 214 -5.75 18.90 -8.83
C LYS A 214 -7.27 18.83 -8.68
N ALA A 215 -8.01 18.59 -9.77
CA ALA A 215 -9.45 18.42 -9.73
C ALA A 215 -9.88 17.21 -8.86
N ILE A 216 -9.19 16.07 -8.98
CA ILE A 216 -9.44 14.88 -8.14
C ILE A 216 -9.16 15.19 -6.67
N VAL A 217 -8.03 15.84 -6.37
CA VAL A 217 -7.66 16.21 -4.99
C VAL A 217 -8.71 17.13 -4.37
N ASN A 218 -9.16 18.16 -5.09
CA ASN A 218 -10.18 19.08 -4.61
C ASN A 218 -11.50 18.35 -4.31
N ARG A 219 -11.94 17.47 -5.19
CA ARG A 219 -13.14 16.63 -4.98
C ARG A 219 -12.99 15.71 -3.76
N ALA A 220 -11.81 15.15 -3.55
CA ALA A 220 -11.51 14.33 -2.39
C ALA A 220 -11.58 15.13 -1.09
N LEU A 221 -11.02 16.35 -1.05
CA LEU A 221 -11.04 17.22 0.14
C LEU A 221 -12.46 17.64 0.55
N LEU A 222 -13.36 17.83 -0.42
CA LEU A 222 -14.78 18.06 -0.17
C LEU A 222 -15.49 16.85 0.45
N SER A 223 -15.09 15.64 0.05
CA SER A 223 -15.72 14.39 0.50
C SER A 223 -15.13 13.82 1.79
N LEU A 224 -13.86 14.12 2.08
CA LEU A 224 -13.11 13.55 3.20
C LEU A 224 -13.35 14.30 4.52
N PRO A 225 -13.55 13.58 5.64
CA PRO A 225 -13.59 14.18 6.97
C PRO A 225 -12.29 14.93 7.30
N HIS A 226 -12.40 16.05 8.02
CA HIS A 226 -11.27 16.94 8.37
C HIS A 226 -10.05 16.19 8.91
N ARG A 227 -10.27 15.28 9.88
CA ARG A 227 -9.23 14.44 10.50
C ARG A 227 -8.39 13.60 9.52
N LYS A 228 -8.90 13.32 8.31
CA LYS A 228 -8.20 12.54 7.29
C LYS A 228 -7.49 13.42 6.25
N ARG A 229 -7.77 14.73 6.20
CA ARG A 229 -7.29 15.63 5.14
C ARG A 229 -5.77 15.75 5.12
N ILE A 230 -5.14 15.98 6.28
CA ILE A 230 -3.67 16.11 6.34
C ILE A 230 -3.00 14.80 5.92
N LYS A 231 -3.49 13.65 6.42
CA LYS A 231 -2.99 12.34 6.00
C LYS A 231 -3.14 12.17 4.49
N PHE A 232 -4.31 12.47 3.94
CA PHE A 232 -4.55 12.38 2.50
C PHE A 232 -3.58 13.27 1.70
N LEU A 233 -3.46 14.55 2.05
CA LEU A 233 -2.56 15.49 1.36
C LEU A 233 -1.09 15.07 1.44
N SER A 234 -0.61 14.62 2.60
CA SER A 234 0.76 14.12 2.75
C SER A 234 1.03 12.91 1.86
N GLN A 235 0.06 11.99 1.74
CA GLN A 235 0.18 10.80 0.91
C GLN A 235 0.07 11.13 -0.58
N THR A 236 -0.81 12.07 -0.96
CA THR A 236 -0.85 12.62 -2.31
C THR A 236 0.48 13.26 -2.68
N ALA A 237 1.10 14.04 -1.79
CA ALA A 237 2.42 14.62 -2.03
C ALA A 237 3.47 13.54 -2.29
N ILE A 238 3.52 12.48 -1.47
CA ILE A 238 4.42 11.34 -1.69
C ILE A 238 4.19 10.68 -3.05
N LEU A 239 2.93 10.55 -3.50
CA LEU A 239 2.62 10.00 -4.82
C LEU A 239 3.14 10.90 -5.96
N GLU A 240 3.00 12.22 -5.83
CA GLU A 240 3.56 13.18 -6.80
C GLU A 240 5.09 13.07 -6.88
N PHE A 241 5.77 12.91 -5.74
CA PHE A 241 7.22 12.66 -5.71
C PHE A 241 7.66 11.33 -6.34
N LYS A 242 6.78 10.33 -6.36
CA LYS A 242 7.11 8.98 -6.85
C LYS A 242 6.80 8.80 -8.33
N CYS A 243 5.63 9.28 -8.75
CA CYS A 243 5.06 8.99 -10.07
C CYS A 243 4.61 10.23 -10.82
N GLY A 244 4.69 11.42 -10.22
CA GLY A 244 4.16 12.66 -10.78
C GLY A 244 5.22 13.73 -10.91
N VAL A 245 4.83 14.98 -10.65
CA VAL A 245 5.71 16.14 -10.71
C VAL A 245 6.21 16.48 -9.30
N PRO A 246 7.53 16.41 -9.02
CA PRO A 246 8.06 16.75 -7.70
C PRO A 246 7.66 18.12 -7.17
N GLU A 247 7.56 19.14 -8.04
CA GLU A 247 7.12 20.49 -7.67
C GLU A 247 5.70 20.55 -7.07
N GLU A 248 4.80 19.69 -7.52
CA GLU A 248 3.46 19.58 -6.95
C GLU A 248 3.51 18.90 -5.58
N GLY A 249 4.39 17.91 -5.41
CA GLY A 249 4.70 17.32 -4.12
C GLY A 249 5.23 18.35 -3.12
N ARG A 250 6.21 19.16 -3.54
CA ARG A 250 6.78 20.29 -2.76
C ARG A 250 5.68 21.26 -2.37
N SER A 251 4.92 21.76 -3.34
CA SER A 251 3.83 22.71 -3.14
C SER A 251 2.80 22.21 -2.11
N ARG A 252 2.47 20.92 -2.14
CA ARG A 252 1.57 20.30 -1.16
C ARG A 252 2.19 20.23 0.23
N PHE A 253 3.46 19.83 0.38
CA PHE A 253 4.10 19.85 1.70
C PHE A 253 4.25 21.26 2.24
N GLU A 254 4.65 22.23 1.41
CA GLU A 254 4.74 23.63 1.81
C GLU A 254 3.40 24.17 2.32
N LEU A 255 2.31 23.84 1.64
CA LEU A 255 0.97 24.22 2.07
C LEU A 255 0.64 23.66 3.46
N ILE A 256 0.93 22.37 3.70
CA ILE A 256 0.65 21.72 4.99
C ILE A 256 1.55 22.32 6.09
N LEU A 257 2.83 22.52 5.81
CA LEU A 257 3.82 22.99 6.78
C LEU A 257 3.66 24.48 7.09
N ARG A 258 3.06 25.26 6.19
CA ARG A 258 2.63 26.63 6.48
C ARG A 258 1.55 26.69 7.56
N GLU A 259 0.61 25.74 7.54
CA GLU A 259 -0.47 25.65 8.53
C GLU A 259 0.00 24.95 9.82
N TYR A 260 0.88 23.96 9.71
CA TYR A 260 1.38 23.17 10.85
C TYR A 260 2.92 23.11 10.91
N PRO A 261 3.60 24.24 11.15
CA PRO A 261 5.06 24.32 11.07
C PRO A 261 5.80 23.45 12.11
N LYS A 262 5.13 23.07 13.19
CA LYS A 262 5.73 22.26 14.28
C LYS A 262 5.57 20.74 14.12
N ARG A 263 4.97 20.27 13.02
CA ARG A 263 4.77 18.84 12.71
C ARG A 263 6.04 18.21 12.14
N THR A 264 6.94 17.81 13.03
CA THR A 264 8.24 17.21 12.70
C THR A 264 8.15 15.89 11.94
N ASP A 265 7.07 15.14 12.12
CA ASP A 265 6.71 13.96 11.34
C ASP A 265 6.59 14.29 9.84
N LEU A 266 5.90 15.39 9.51
CA LEU A 266 5.71 15.81 8.12
C LEU A 266 6.99 16.38 7.51
N TRP A 267 7.77 17.15 8.29
CA TRP A 267 9.11 17.59 7.89
C TRP A 267 10.02 16.42 7.57
N SER A 268 10.01 15.37 8.42
CA SER A 268 10.82 14.18 8.20
C SER A 268 10.47 13.53 6.87
N VAL A 269 9.18 13.30 6.61
CA VAL A 269 8.72 12.67 5.36
C VAL A 269 9.08 13.51 4.14
N TYR A 270 8.94 14.83 4.21
CA TYR A 270 9.30 15.74 3.13
C TYR A 270 10.81 15.67 2.83
N LEU A 271 11.64 15.74 3.87
CA LEU A 271 13.10 15.56 3.75
C LEU A 271 13.45 14.20 3.13
N ASP A 272 12.76 13.12 3.51
CA ASP A 272 12.99 11.80 2.90
C ASP A 272 12.67 11.78 1.40
N GLN A 273 11.63 12.48 0.98
CA GLN A 273 11.30 12.57 -0.46
C GLN A 273 12.36 13.37 -1.23
N GLU A 274 12.84 14.50 -0.68
CA GLU A 274 13.89 15.30 -1.33
C GLU A 274 15.24 14.58 -1.36
N ILE A 275 15.63 13.91 -0.27
CA ILE A 275 16.84 13.08 -0.23
C ILE A 275 16.80 12.00 -1.31
N ARG A 276 15.63 11.41 -1.56
CA ARG A 276 15.46 10.43 -2.65
C ARG A 276 15.65 11.04 -4.04
N LEU A 277 15.27 12.30 -4.26
CA LEU A 277 15.51 12.99 -5.53
C LEU A 277 16.99 13.37 -5.71
N GLY A 278 17.70 13.64 -4.61
CA GLY A 278 19.15 13.82 -4.61
C GLY A 278 19.63 15.23 -4.97
N ASP A 279 18.74 16.22 -5.06
CA ASP A 279 19.13 17.62 -5.27
C ASP A 279 19.70 18.21 -3.98
N VAL A 280 21.04 18.23 -3.89
CA VAL A 280 21.78 18.62 -2.70
C VAL A 280 21.47 20.05 -2.27
N GLU A 281 21.25 20.98 -3.21
CA GLU A 281 21.00 22.39 -2.88
C GLU A 281 19.61 22.54 -2.25
N VAL A 282 18.60 21.89 -2.84
CA VAL A 282 17.23 21.88 -2.31
C VAL A 282 17.18 21.20 -0.95
N ILE A 283 17.84 20.06 -0.78
CA ILE A 283 17.88 19.33 0.49
C ILE A 283 18.54 20.17 1.59
N ARG A 284 19.68 20.80 1.29
CA ARG A 284 20.37 21.68 2.24
C ARG A 284 19.51 22.87 2.61
N ALA A 285 18.92 23.56 1.63
CA ALA A 285 18.01 24.67 1.90
C ALA A 285 16.82 24.26 2.78
N LEU A 286 16.28 23.05 2.55
CA LEU A 286 15.18 22.51 3.34
C LEU A 286 15.61 22.21 4.79
N PHE A 287 16.79 21.61 4.99
CA PHE A 287 17.35 21.40 6.33
C PHE A 287 17.61 22.72 7.05
N GLU A 288 18.19 23.71 6.40
CA GLU A 288 18.43 25.04 6.99
C GLU A 288 17.12 25.67 7.48
N ARG A 289 16.06 25.59 6.68
CA ARG A 289 14.73 26.08 7.09
C ARG A 289 14.18 25.33 8.31
N VAL A 290 14.38 24.01 8.38
CA VAL A 290 14.00 23.19 9.54
C VAL A 290 14.77 23.61 10.79
N THR A 291 16.06 23.94 10.66
CA THR A 291 16.88 24.36 11.82
C THR A 291 16.45 25.69 12.42
N CYS A 292 15.80 26.56 11.64
CA CYS A 292 15.26 27.84 12.11
C CYS A 292 13.94 27.70 12.90
N LEU A 293 13.34 26.51 12.96
CA LEU A 293 12.07 26.30 13.67
C LEU A 293 12.28 26.30 15.19
N THR A 294 11.32 26.85 15.94
CA THR A 294 11.28 26.77 17.40
C THR A 294 10.56 25.51 17.86
N LEU A 295 11.34 24.50 18.24
CA LEU A 295 10.90 23.14 18.51
C LEU A 295 11.56 22.60 19.78
N PRO A 296 10.90 21.69 20.52
CA PRO A 296 11.51 21.06 21.69
C PRO A 296 12.84 20.37 21.34
N PRO A 297 13.87 20.44 22.21
CA PRO A 297 15.22 19.91 21.92
C PRO A 297 15.22 18.46 21.45
N LYS A 298 14.40 17.60 22.05
CA LYS A 298 14.28 16.18 21.65
C LYS A 298 13.84 16.00 20.19
N LYS A 299 12.92 16.85 19.71
CA LYS A 299 12.42 16.80 18.34
C LYS A 299 13.45 17.36 17.35
N MET A 300 14.15 18.42 17.73
CA MET A 300 15.22 18.98 16.89
C MET A 300 16.43 18.06 16.81
N GLN A 301 16.77 17.37 17.90
CA GLN A 301 17.83 16.37 17.90
C GLN A 301 17.59 15.28 16.84
N PHE A 302 16.35 14.83 16.66
CA PHE A 302 16.01 13.89 15.60
C PHE A 302 16.29 14.44 14.19
N LEU A 303 15.89 15.69 13.93
CA LEU A 303 16.11 16.35 12.64
C LEU A 303 17.60 16.64 12.37
N PHE A 304 18.36 17.08 13.39
CA PHE A 304 19.80 17.27 13.29
C PHE A 304 20.55 15.96 13.04
N LYS A 305 20.16 14.86 13.71
CA LYS A 305 20.73 13.52 13.42
C LYS A 305 20.53 13.14 11.97
N LYS A 306 19.34 13.41 11.42
CA LYS A 306 19.03 13.16 10.00
C LYS A 306 19.89 14.02 9.07
N TYR A 307 20.06 15.31 9.37
CA TYR A 307 20.92 16.22 8.60
C TYR A 307 22.38 15.74 8.61
N LEU A 308 22.90 15.35 9.77
CA LEU A 308 24.25 14.80 9.90
C LEU A 308 24.44 13.51 9.11
N ASN A 309 23.45 12.61 9.13
CA ASN A 309 23.50 11.37 8.34
C ASN A 309 23.52 11.66 6.84
N PHE A 310 22.75 12.65 6.39
CA PHE A 310 22.74 13.10 5.00
C PHE A 310 24.11 13.66 4.58
N GLU A 311 24.68 14.61 5.33
CA GLU A 311 25.99 15.18 4.99
C GLU A 311 27.12 14.13 5.03
N LYS A 312 27.07 13.20 6.00
CA LYS A 312 27.98 12.05 6.04
C LYS A 312 27.85 11.15 4.80
N SER A 313 26.62 10.92 4.31
CA SER A 313 26.41 10.11 3.11
C SER A 313 26.96 10.75 1.83
N LEU A 314 27.07 12.08 1.78
CA LEU A 314 27.67 12.79 0.65
C LEU A 314 29.20 12.71 0.66
N GLY A 315 29.84 12.53 1.83
CA GLY A 315 31.27 12.25 1.97
C GLY A 315 32.22 13.37 1.51
N LYS A 316 31.71 14.56 1.17
CA LYS A 316 32.49 15.63 0.52
C LYS A 316 32.99 16.74 1.45
N ASP A 317 32.27 17.07 2.53
CA ASP A 317 32.51 18.30 3.29
C ASP A 317 32.61 18.07 4.81
N ASN A 318 33.81 17.80 5.33
CA ASN A 318 34.04 17.74 6.79
C ASN A 318 33.67 19.05 7.51
N GLU A 319 33.85 20.19 6.84
CA GLU A 319 33.48 21.52 7.35
C GLU A 319 31.96 21.66 7.55
N ARG A 320 31.16 21.16 6.60
CA ARG A 320 29.69 21.19 6.70
C ARG A 320 29.20 20.29 7.83
N ILE A 321 29.79 19.10 7.98
CA ILE A 321 29.45 18.20 9.08
C ILE A 321 29.72 18.89 10.43
N GLN A 322 30.86 19.56 10.57
CA GLN A 322 31.20 20.34 11.76
C GLN A 322 30.22 21.51 11.99
N LEU A 323 29.87 22.25 10.93
CA LEU A 323 28.89 23.34 11.00
C LEU A 323 27.53 22.86 11.51
N VAL A 324 27.04 21.72 11.01
CA VAL A 324 25.76 21.15 11.46
C VAL A 324 25.84 20.67 12.91
N GLN A 325 26.97 20.09 13.33
CA GLN A 325 27.19 19.72 14.73
C GLN A 325 27.19 20.95 15.64
N GLN A 326 27.87 22.02 15.25
CA GLN A 326 27.92 23.27 16.00
C GLN A 326 26.52 23.88 16.13
N LYS A 327 25.76 23.98 15.03
CA LYS A 327 24.36 24.44 15.05
C LYS A 327 23.49 23.61 15.99
N ALA A 328 23.68 22.30 16.03
CA ALA A 328 22.95 21.42 16.94
C ALA A 328 23.28 21.71 18.41
N ILE A 329 24.56 21.96 18.73
CA ILE A 329 25.00 22.32 20.08
C ILE A 329 24.43 23.68 20.49
N GLU A 330 24.55 24.69 19.63
CA GLU A 330 24.03 26.04 19.86
C GLU A 330 22.51 26.00 20.11
N TYR A 331 21.77 25.20 19.34
CA TYR A 331 20.33 25.04 19.53
C TYR A 331 19.96 24.42 20.87
N VAL A 332 20.73 23.43 21.34
CA VAL A 332 20.51 22.80 22.64
C VAL A 332 20.84 23.78 23.77
N GLN A 333 21.93 24.53 23.64
CA GLN A 333 22.34 25.55 24.60
C GLN A 333 21.32 26.69 24.70
N SER A 334 20.81 27.19 23.58
CA SER A 334 19.79 28.24 23.56
C SER A 334 18.42 27.78 24.06
N SER A 335 18.19 26.47 24.09
CA SER A 335 16.92 25.87 24.56
C SER A 335 16.97 25.44 26.02
N LEU A 336 18.13 25.49 26.68
CA LEU A 336 18.24 25.34 28.13
C LEU A 336 17.82 26.68 28.76
N PRO A 337 16.85 26.69 29.69
CA PRO A 337 16.52 27.90 30.41
C PRO A 337 17.77 28.38 31.14
N SER A 338 18.09 29.67 31.03
CA SER A 338 19.13 30.32 31.82
C SER A 338 18.91 29.93 33.28
N GLN A 339 19.77 29.09 33.83
CA GLN A 339 19.92 29.01 35.27
C GLN A 339 20.68 30.26 35.70
N ASP A 340 20.00 31.41 35.67
CA ASP A 340 20.48 32.58 36.38
C ASP A 340 19.87 32.54 37.78
N ASN A 341 20.77 32.17 38.71
CA ASN A 341 20.71 32.41 40.13
C ASN A 341 20.23 33.84 40.44
N SER A 342 19.24 33.95 41.32
CA SER A 342 19.31 34.75 42.57
C SER A 342 18.12 34.42 43.46
#